data_AF-A0A1I5GFP9-F1
#
_entry.id   AF-A0A1I5GFP9-F1
#
_cell.length_a   1.000
_cell.length_b   1.000
_cell.length_c   1.000
_cell.angle_alpha   90.00
_cell.angle_beta   90.00
_cell.angle_gamma   90.00
#
_symmetry.space_group_name_H-M   'P 1'
#
loop_
_entity.id
_entity.type
_entity.pdbx_description
1 polymer ?
#
loop_
_entity_poly.entity_id
_entity_poly.type
_entity_poly.pdbx_seq_one_letter_code
_entity_poly.pdbx_strand_id
1 'polypeptide(L)'
;MTAPALSLADAAADAPVPVRRSRAERESIVLDTAERLFSTRSSRSVGMDELVRETGLGKMTVYRLFKSKDELVGAYLARRAATVLGHIDDIIRIEPDPRAALLAVVGSVEAEVTRAGFRGCPFTNVSSEYDDPQHPARSAAADYKFELHARLERLAEQVAPGVGEDLAAQVHLIIDGMYLSGGLLGPDGPAAHGRDLAERLVDIAVARSAAGA
;
A
#
# COMPACT_ATOMS: atom_id res chain seq x y z
N MET A 1 0.54 -38.13 67.82
CA MET A 1 -0.23 -36.94 67.42
C MET A 1 -0.26 -36.91 65.91
N THR A 2 -1.43 -37.18 65.36
CA THR A 2 -1.73 -37.47 63.95
C THR A 2 -1.73 -36.20 63.09
N ALA A 3 -1.06 -36.25 61.93
CA ALA A 3 -1.15 -35.23 60.89
C ALA A 3 -2.51 -35.28 60.18
N PRO A 4 -3.12 -34.14 59.80
CA PRO A 4 -4.27 -34.16 58.91
C PRO A 4 -3.83 -34.16 57.45
N ALA A 5 -4.48 -35.02 56.66
CA ALA A 5 -4.45 -35.00 55.21
C ALA A 5 -5.28 -33.82 54.69
N LEU A 6 -4.71 -33.01 53.79
CA LEU A 6 -5.47 -32.05 52.99
C LEU A 6 -5.43 -32.45 51.52
N SER A 7 -6.65 -32.83 51.11
CA SER A 7 -7.23 -33.10 49.79
C SER A 7 -6.58 -32.43 48.58
N LEU A 8 -6.33 -33.28 47.57
CA LEU A 8 -6.32 -32.92 46.15
C LEU A 8 -7.78 -32.70 45.71
N ALA A 9 -8.18 -31.45 45.46
CA ALA A 9 -9.33 -31.14 44.62
C ALA A 9 -9.22 -29.73 44.04
N ASP A 10 -9.45 -29.66 42.73
CA ASP A 10 -9.85 -28.51 41.93
C ASP A 10 -8.83 -27.39 41.65
N ALA A 11 -7.95 -27.66 40.69
CA ALA A 11 -7.40 -26.65 39.80
C ALA A 11 -7.59 -27.07 38.34
N ALA A 12 -8.85 -27.31 37.95
CA ALA A 12 -9.24 -27.51 36.56
C ALA A 12 -10.33 -26.52 36.17
N ALA A 13 -9.96 -25.25 35.96
CA ALA A 13 -10.72 -24.31 35.14
C ALA A 13 -9.96 -22.98 35.03
N ASP A 14 -9.22 -22.80 33.94
CA ASP A 14 -9.49 -21.68 33.01
C ASP A 14 -8.64 -21.90 31.74
N ALA A 15 -9.06 -22.88 30.92
CA ALA A 15 -8.57 -22.93 29.55
C ALA A 15 -9.31 -21.82 28.78
N PRO A 16 -8.62 -20.84 28.16
CA PRO A 16 -9.30 -19.75 27.48
C PRO A 16 -10.21 -20.31 26.40
N VAL A 17 -11.49 -19.96 26.48
CA VAL A 17 -12.49 -20.34 25.48
C VAL A 17 -12.01 -19.84 24.12
N PRO A 18 -11.92 -20.69 23.07
CA PRO A 18 -11.44 -20.23 21.78
C PRO A 18 -12.41 -19.18 21.22
N VAL A 19 -12.01 -17.91 21.25
CA VAL A 19 -12.80 -16.83 20.67
C VAL A 19 -12.88 -17.06 19.17
N ARG A 20 -14.11 -17.29 18.68
CA ARG A 20 -14.35 -17.57 17.27
C ARG A 20 -14.13 -16.28 16.48
N ARG A 21 -12.99 -16.19 15.76
CA ARG A 21 -12.68 -15.05 14.88
C ARG A 21 -13.82 -14.75 13.92
N SER A 22 -14.17 -13.49 13.79
CA SER A 22 -15.10 -12.93 12.81
C SER A 22 -14.63 -13.20 11.38
N ARG A 23 -15.49 -12.91 10.39
CA ARG A 23 -15.08 -13.02 8.98
C ARG A 23 -13.96 -12.01 8.64
N ALA A 24 -14.12 -10.76 9.05
CA ALA A 24 -13.16 -9.69 8.79
C ALA A 24 -11.78 -9.96 9.38
N GLU A 25 -11.71 -10.47 10.62
CA GLU A 25 -10.42 -10.83 11.24
C GLU A 25 -9.71 -11.94 10.47
N ARG A 26 -10.45 -12.94 9.98
CA ARG A 26 -9.88 -14.03 9.17
C ARG A 26 -9.42 -13.53 7.81
N GLU A 27 -10.16 -12.61 7.21
CA GLU A 27 -9.77 -11.96 5.96
C GLU A 27 -8.49 -11.14 6.12
N SER A 28 -8.38 -10.35 7.21
CA SER A 28 -7.16 -9.62 7.54
C SER A 28 -5.97 -10.57 7.68
N ILE A 29 -6.10 -11.66 8.44
CA ILE A 29 -5.02 -12.66 8.61
C ILE A 29 -4.53 -13.19 7.26
N VAL A 30 -5.46 -13.46 6.33
CA VAL A 30 -5.11 -13.96 5.00
C VAL A 30 -4.39 -12.89 4.18
N LEU A 31 -4.87 -11.66 4.18
CA LEU A 31 -4.27 -10.56 3.43
C LEU A 31 -2.92 -10.12 4.04
N ASP A 32 -2.76 -10.16 5.37
CA ASP A 32 -1.50 -9.91 6.08
C ASP A 32 -0.45 -10.98 5.74
N THR A 33 -0.89 -12.24 5.67
CA THR A 33 -0.03 -13.33 5.21
C THR A 33 0.37 -13.13 3.76
N ALA A 34 -0.57 -12.76 2.88
CA ALA A 34 -0.29 -12.47 1.48
C ALA A 34 0.73 -11.33 1.32
N GLU A 35 0.52 -10.20 1.99
CA GLU A 35 1.43 -9.05 1.98
C GLU A 35 2.85 -9.45 2.42
N ARG A 36 2.97 -10.20 3.51
CA ARG A 36 4.27 -10.70 3.97
C ARG A 36 4.95 -11.58 2.92
N LEU A 37 4.24 -12.54 2.32
CA LEU A 37 4.84 -13.45 1.34
C LEU A 37 5.19 -12.74 0.03
N PHE A 38 4.34 -11.82 -0.45
CA PHE A 38 4.54 -11.07 -1.70
C PHE A 38 5.57 -9.96 -1.58
N SER A 39 5.85 -9.45 -0.38
CA SER A 39 6.87 -8.42 -0.17
C SER A 39 8.30 -8.86 -0.55
N THR A 40 8.54 -10.18 -0.60
CA THR A 40 9.88 -10.75 -0.83
C THR A 40 9.94 -11.72 -2.00
N ARG A 41 8.80 -12.14 -2.56
CA ARG A 41 8.70 -13.15 -3.60
C ARG A 41 7.63 -12.79 -4.62
N SER A 42 7.79 -13.27 -5.85
CA SER A 42 6.78 -13.12 -6.89
C SER A 42 5.45 -13.73 -6.44
N SER A 43 4.36 -13.03 -6.73
CA SER A 43 3.01 -13.45 -6.38
C SER A 43 2.61 -14.78 -7.02
N ARG A 44 3.11 -15.05 -8.24
CA ARG A 44 2.95 -16.32 -8.96
C ARG A 44 3.71 -17.48 -8.32
N SER A 45 4.85 -17.22 -7.69
CA SER A 45 5.66 -18.26 -7.04
C SER A 45 5.03 -18.79 -5.74
N VAL A 46 4.17 -18.00 -5.10
CA VAL A 46 3.53 -18.36 -3.82
C VAL A 46 2.22 -19.10 -4.10
N GLY A 47 2.19 -20.40 -3.81
CA GLY A 47 1.00 -21.23 -4.01
C GLY A 47 -0.13 -20.95 -3.00
N MET A 48 -1.37 -21.32 -3.35
CA MET A 48 -2.51 -21.21 -2.42
C MET A 48 -2.36 -22.13 -1.20
N ASP A 49 -1.85 -23.35 -1.37
CA ASP A 49 -1.64 -24.28 -0.24
C ASP A 49 -0.57 -23.75 0.73
N GLU A 50 0.47 -23.08 0.22
CA GLU A 50 1.47 -22.41 1.05
C GLU A 50 0.82 -21.28 1.87
N LEU A 51 0.04 -20.41 1.23
CA LEU A 51 -0.71 -19.36 1.91
C LEU A 51 -1.60 -19.90 3.02
N VAL A 52 -2.37 -20.95 2.72
CA VAL A 52 -3.23 -21.62 3.72
C VAL A 52 -2.39 -22.06 4.92
N ARG A 53 -1.28 -22.75 4.68
CA ARG A 53 -0.39 -23.23 5.74
C ARG A 53 0.17 -22.09 6.59
N GLU A 54 0.57 -20.99 5.96
CA GLU A 54 1.16 -19.82 6.63
C GLU A 54 0.12 -19.00 7.42
N THR A 55 -1.16 -19.07 7.06
CA THR A 55 -2.23 -18.33 7.78
C THR A 55 -2.59 -18.94 9.15
N GLY A 56 -2.31 -20.23 9.35
CA GLY A 56 -2.83 -20.99 10.49
C GLY A 56 -4.37 -21.19 10.48
N LEU A 57 -5.07 -20.79 9.41
CA LEU A 57 -6.50 -21.03 9.24
C LEU A 57 -6.75 -22.35 8.50
N GLY A 58 -7.92 -22.95 8.70
CA GLY A 58 -8.31 -24.16 7.96
C GLY A 58 -8.48 -23.89 6.47
N LYS A 59 -8.06 -24.83 5.60
CA LYS A 59 -8.13 -24.72 4.12
C LYS A 59 -9.51 -24.24 3.63
N MET A 60 -10.58 -24.88 4.08
CA MET A 60 -11.96 -24.51 3.70
C MET A 60 -12.36 -23.09 4.14
N THR A 61 -11.72 -22.53 5.15
CA THR A 61 -11.96 -21.14 5.58
C THR A 61 -11.32 -20.16 4.60
N VAL A 62 -10.07 -20.38 4.22
CA VAL A 62 -9.34 -19.51 3.27
C VAL A 62 -10.03 -19.52 1.90
N TYR A 63 -10.37 -20.70 1.37
CA TYR A 63 -11.06 -20.82 0.08
C TYR A 63 -12.50 -20.27 0.07
N ARG A 64 -13.11 -20.06 1.25
CA ARG A 64 -14.41 -19.38 1.38
C ARG A 64 -14.27 -17.86 1.35
N LEU A 65 -13.13 -17.34 1.79
CA LEU A 65 -12.81 -15.92 1.73
C LEU A 65 -12.37 -15.51 0.32
N PHE A 66 -11.51 -16.32 -0.30
CA PHE A 66 -10.99 -16.10 -1.64
C PHE A 66 -11.10 -17.38 -2.47
N LYS A 67 -11.92 -17.36 -3.51
CA LYS A 67 -12.23 -18.53 -4.33
C LYS A 67 -11.06 -18.93 -5.23
N SER A 68 -10.19 -17.97 -5.56
CA SER A 68 -8.98 -18.18 -6.37
C SER A 68 -7.78 -17.39 -5.84
N LYS A 69 -6.59 -17.74 -6.36
CA LYS A 69 -5.37 -16.98 -6.12
C LYS A 69 -5.48 -15.55 -6.68
N ASP A 70 -6.09 -15.41 -7.84
CA ASP A 70 -6.21 -14.13 -8.54
C ASP A 70 -7.10 -13.16 -7.76
N GLU A 71 -8.21 -13.66 -7.18
CA GLU A 71 -9.09 -12.89 -6.29
C GLU A 71 -8.33 -12.42 -5.05
N LEU A 72 -7.54 -13.30 -4.43
CA LEU A 72 -6.69 -12.94 -3.29
C LEU A 72 -5.68 -11.85 -3.65
N VAL A 73 -4.99 -11.97 -4.80
CA VAL A 73 -3.98 -11.01 -5.22
C VAL A 73 -4.61 -9.64 -5.50
N GLY A 74 -5.76 -9.61 -6.18
CA GLY A 74 -6.53 -8.39 -6.37
C GLY A 74 -6.95 -7.75 -5.05
N ALA A 75 -7.49 -8.53 -4.12
CA ALA A 75 -7.90 -8.03 -2.80
C ALA A 75 -6.72 -7.52 -1.97
N TYR A 76 -5.56 -8.17 -2.04
CA TYR A 76 -4.32 -7.70 -1.43
C TYR A 76 -3.92 -6.31 -1.97
N LEU A 77 -3.89 -6.14 -3.29
CA LEU A 77 -3.55 -4.84 -3.90
C LEU A 77 -4.59 -3.78 -3.58
N ALA A 78 -5.89 -4.12 -3.60
CA ALA A 78 -6.95 -3.19 -3.22
C ALA A 78 -6.81 -2.71 -1.76
N ARG A 79 -6.50 -3.63 -0.83
CA ARG A 79 -6.21 -3.27 0.57
C ARG A 79 -4.99 -2.37 0.68
N ARG A 80 -3.91 -2.69 -0.04
CA ARG A 80 -2.70 -1.88 -0.07
C ARG A 80 -2.98 -0.47 -0.62
N ALA A 81 -3.80 -0.37 -1.67
CA ALA A 81 -4.23 0.91 -2.24
C ALA A 81 -4.98 1.75 -1.20
N ALA A 82 -5.95 1.16 -0.50
CA ALA A 82 -6.69 1.85 0.55
C ALA A 82 -5.77 2.39 1.65
N THR A 83 -4.77 1.61 2.09
CA THR A 83 -3.79 2.07 3.09
C THR A 83 -2.95 3.25 2.58
N VAL A 84 -2.40 3.14 1.36
CA VAL A 84 -1.52 4.19 0.81
C VAL A 84 -2.31 5.46 0.50
N LEU A 85 -3.47 5.34 -0.15
CA LEU A 85 -4.33 6.48 -0.48
C LEU A 85 -4.89 7.13 0.78
N GLY A 86 -5.23 6.35 1.81
CA GLY A 86 -5.64 6.89 3.11
C GLY A 86 -4.53 7.71 3.78
N HIS A 87 -3.27 7.27 3.68
CA HIS A 87 -2.14 8.06 4.17
C HIS A 87 -1.96 9.38 3.41
N ILE A 88 -2.14 9.37 2.08
CA ILE A 88 -2.12 10.58 1.26
C ILE A 88 -3.28 11.51 1.63
N ASP A 89 -4.48 10.97 1.83
CA ASP A 89 -5.65 11.74 2.27
C ASP A 89 -5.40 12.39 3.64
N ASP A 90 -4.71 11.71 4.56
CA ASP A 90 -4.30 12.29 5.83
C ASP A 90 -3.28 13.42 5.69
N ILE A 91 -2.27 13.28 4.81
CA ILE A 91 -1.32 14.37 4.50
C ILE A 91 -2.08 15.60 4.00
N ILE A 92 -2.98 15.42 3.02
CA ILE A 92 -3.77 16.49 2.41
C ILE A 92 -4.68 17.15 3.44
N ARG A 93 -5.27 16.37 4.35
CA ARG A 93 -6.20 16.87 5.37
C ARG A 93 -5.50 17.69 6.45
N ILE A 94 -4.26 17.36 6.80
CA ILE A 94 -3.53 17.97 7.92
C ILE A 94 -2.77 19.22 7.48
N GLU A 95 -2.30 19.28 6.23
CA GLU A 95 -1.54 20.40 5.69
C GLU A 95 -2.46 21.39 4.95
N PRO A 96 -2.73 22.59 5.51
CA PRO A 96 -3.66 23.56 4.92
C PRO A 96 -3.11 24.29 3.68
N ASP A 97 -1.80 24.35 3.46
CA ASP A 97 -1.23 24.93 2.24
C ASP A 97 -1.18 23.88 1.12
N PRO A 98 -1.91 24.05 -0.01
CA PRO A 98 -1.90 23.10 -1.12
C PRO A 98 -0.50 22.84 -1.70
N ARG A 99 0.38 23.85 -1.70
CA ARG A 99 1.76 23.69 -2.18
C ARG A 99 2.53 22.78 -1.24
N ALA A 100 2.50 23.06 0.06
CA ALA A 100 3.11 22.23 1.08
C ALA A 100 2.54 20.80 1.07
N ALA A 101 1.23 20.63 0.92
CA ALA A 101 0.56 19.33 0.88
C ALA A 101 1.02 18.49 -0.33
N LEU A 102 1.07 19.08 -1.53
CA LEU A 102 1.56 18.41 -2.74
C LEU A 102 3.01 17.95 -2.57
N LEU A 103 3.88 18.82 -2.05
CA LEU A 103 5.28 18.46 -1.80
C LEU A 103 5.40 17.42 -0.68
N ALA A 104 4.56 17.46 0.35
CA ALA A 104 4.52 16.46 1.41
C ALA A 104 4.14 15.07 0.89
N VAL A 105 3.21 14.98 -0.07
CA VAL A 105 2.90 13.71 -0.76
C VAL A 105 4.15 13.17 -1.46
N VAL A 106 4.84 13.99 -2.27
CA VAL A 106 6.08 13.56 -2.94
C VAL A 106 7.17 13.19 -1.92
N GLY A 107 7.30 13.96 -0.83
CA GLY A 107 8.25 13.68 0.24
C GLY A 107 7.95 12.36 0.97
N SER A 108 6.68 11.99 1.12
CA SER A 108 6.29 10.68 1.68
C SER A 108 6.74 9.53 0.78
N VAL A 109 6.63 9.69 -0.53
CA VAL A 109 7.15 8.73 -1.53
C VAL A 109 8.67 8.67 -1.45
N GLU A 110 9.35 9.82 -1.40
CA GLU A 110 10.80 9.91 -1.28
C GLU A 110 11.32 9.15 -0.05
N ALA A 111 10.68 9.35 1.10
CA ALA A 111 11.01 8.63 2.34
C ALA A 111 10.78 7.12 2.22
N GLU A 112 9.75 6.68 1.47
CA GLU A 112 9.51 5.25 1.23
C GLU A 112 10.58 4.64 0.32
N VAL A 113 10.87 5.28 -0.82
CA VAL A 113 11.75 4.73 -1.86
C VAL A 113 13.24 4.77 -1.49
N THR A 114 13.62 5.64 -0.56
CA THR A 114 14.98 5.74 -0.01
C THR A 114 15.22 4.86 1.21
N ARG A 115 14.22 4.05 1.62
CA ARG A 115 14.41 3.07 2.69
C ARG A 115 15.31 1.93 2.24
N ALA A 116 16.23 1.50 3.10
CA ALA A 116 17.06 0.32 2.85
C ALA A 116 16.20 -0.92 2.54
N GLY A 117 16.53 -1.61 1.44
CA GLY A 117 15.81 -2.79 0.99
C GLY A 117 14.46 -2.50 0.32
N PHE A 118 14.19 -1.26 -0.09
CA PHE A 118 13.06 -0.95 -0.96
C PHE A 118 13.15 -1.72 -2.28
N ARG A 119 12.01 -2.25 -2.77
CA ARG A 119 11.96 -3.20 -3.91
C ARG A 119 11.10 -2.70 -5.08
N GLY A 120 10.75 -1.42 -5.09
CA GLY A 120 9.83 -0.86 -6.07
C GLY A 120 8.38 -0.89 -5.61
N CYS A 121 7.53 -0.30 -6.45
CA CYS A 121 6.09 -0.19 -6.21
C CYS A 121 5.42 -1.57 -6.23
N PRO A 122 4.71 -1.99 -5.16
CA PRO A 122 4.04 -3.29 -5.13
C PRO A 122 2.96 -3.43 -6.21
N PHE A 123 2.29 -2.33 -6.57
CA PHE A 123 1.28 -2.33 -7.63
C PHE A 123 1.90 -2.62 -9.00
N THR A 124 3.00 -1.97 -9.34
CA THR A 124 3.71 -2.19 -10.62
C THR A 124 4.33 -3.59 -10.65
N ASN A 125 5.02 -3.98 -9.58
CA ASN A 125 5.70 -5.27 -9.51
C ASN A 125 4.71 -6.43 -9.68
N VAL A 126 3.64 -6.47 -8.88
CA VAL A 126 2.68 -7.58 -8.92
C VAL A 126 1.86 -7.55 -10.20
N SER A 127 1.37 -6.39 -10.64
CA SER A 127 0.54 -6.32 -11.85
C SER A 127 1.31 -6.71 -13.11
N SER A 128 2.61 -6.44 -13.16
CA SER A 128 3.47 -6.83 -14.29
C SER A 128 3.65 -8.35 -14.46
N GLU A 129 3.36 -9.14 -13.41
CA GLU A 129 3.39 -10.60 -13.49
C GLU A 129 2.19 -11.19 -14.26
N TYR A 130 1.20 -10.36 -14.65
CA TYR A 130 -0.05 -10.82 -15.28
C TYR A 130 -0.29 -10.14 -16.63
N ASP A 131 -0.35 -10.96 -17.69
CA ASP A 131 -0.55 -10.50 -19.06
C ASP A 131 -2.00 -10.08 -19.35
N ASP A 132 -2.98 -10.79 -18.77
CA ASP A 132 -4.40 -10.50 -18.97
C ASP A 132 -4.77 -9.14 -18.37
N PRO A 133 -5.17 -8.15 -19.19
CA PRO A 133 -5.57 -6.83 -18.70
C PRO A 133 -6.78 -6.85 -17.76
N GLN A 134 -7.60 -7.91 -17.81
CA GLN A 134 -8.77 -8.10 -16.93
C GLN A 134 -8.43 -8.82 -15.62
N HIS A 135 -7.17 -9.21 -15.42
CA HIS A 135 -6.76 -9.84 -14.18
C HIS A 135 -6.98 -8.88 -12.99
N PRO A 136 -7.54 -9.32 -11.84
CA PRO A 136 -7.83 -8.44 -10.70
C PRO A 136 -6.64 -7.61 -10.20
N ALA A 137 -5.41 -8.14 -10.32
CA ALA A 137 -4.21 -7.40 -9.99
C ALA A 137 -3.94 -6.20 -10.91
N ARG A 138 -4.27 -6.32 -12.21
CA ARG A 138 -4.13 -5.25 -13.19
C ARG A 138 -5.14 -4.15 -12.92
N SER A 139 -6.40 -4.53 -12.67
CA SER A 139 -7.46 -3.58 -12.30
C SER A 139 -7.12 -2.82 -11.02
N ALA A 140 -6.77 -3.53 -9.93
CA ALA A 140 -6.45 -2.89 -8.66
C ALA A 140 -5.23 -1.95 -8.74
N ALA A 141 -4.23 -2.29 -9.55
CA ALA A 141 -3.08 -1.41 -9.78
C ALA A 141 -3.45 -0.17 -10.60
N ALA A 142 -4.29 -0.32 -11.63
CA ALA A 142 -4.78 0.80 -12.43
C ALA A 142 -5.65 1.74 -11.57
N ASP A 143 -6.59 1.19 -10.80
CA ASP A 143 -7.46 1.95 -9.90
C ASP A 143 -6.64 2.77 -8.90
N TYR A 144 -5.59 2.19 -8.31
CA TYR A 144 -4.65 2.92 -7.44
C TYR A 144 -4.00 4.12 -8.17
N LYS A 145 -3.53 3.93 -9.41
CA LYS A 145 -2.88 5.00 -10.18
C LYS A 145 -3.86 6.12 -10.54
N PHE A 146 -5.08 5.78 -10.95
CA PHE A 146 -6.13 6.76 -11.21
C PHE A 146 -6.49 7.55 -9.96
N GLU A 147 -6.69 6.87 -8.84
CA GLU A 147 -7.05 7.52 -7.57
C GLU A 147 -5.93 8.40 -7.01
N LEU A 148 -4.68 7.98 -7.17
CA LEU A 148 -3.52 8.82 -6.85
C LEU A 148 -3.49 10.06 -7.75
N HIS A 149 -3.62 9.89 -9.06
CA HIS A 149 -3.57 10.99 -10.01
C HIS A 149 -4.68 12.02 -9.75
N ALA A 150 -5.91 11.57 -9.50
CA ALA A 150 -7.04 12.44 -9.19
C ALA A 150 -6.81 13.29 -7.92
N ARG A 151 -6.10 12.76 -6.92
CA ARG A 151 -5.70 13.53 -5.72
C ARG A 151 -4.67 14.60 -6.06
N LEU A 152 -3.67 14.24 -6.89
CA LEU A 152 -2.65 15.18 -7.36
C LEU A 152 -3.25 16.29 -8.21
N GLU A 153 -4.19 15.99 -9.11
CA GLU A 153 -4.91 16.99 -9.91
C GLU A 153 -5.64 18.00 -9.03
N ARG A 154 -6.39 17.54 -8.02
CA ARG A 154 -7.11 18.43 -7.10
C ARG A 154 -6.18 19.36 -6.32
N LEU A 155 -5.00 18.87 -5.91
CA LEU A 155 -3.99 19.69 -5.24
C LEU A 155 -3.33 20.66 -6.21
N ALA A 156 -2.89 20.17 -7.36
CA ALA A 156 -2.18 20.96 -8.36
C ALA A 156 -3.03 22.11 -8.91
N GLU A 157 -4.34 21.91 -9.09
CA GLU A 157 -5.26 22.97 -9.51
C GLU A 157 -5.42 24.07 -8.45
N GLN A 158 -5.35 23.73 -7.16
CA GLN A 158 -5.32 24.74 -6.09
C GLN A 158 -3.99 25.49 -6.03
N VAL A 159 -2.89 24.84 -6.40
CA VAL A 159 -1.54 25.43 -6.41
C VAL A 159 -1.34 26.36 -7.61
N ALA A 160 -1.76 25.92 -8.80
CA ALA A 160 -1.54 26.63 -10.06
C ALA A 160 -2.79 26.53 -10.96
N PRO A 161 -3.85 27.32 -10.67
CA PRO A 161 -5.09 27.29 -11.41
C PRO A 161 -4.90 27.45 -12.93
N GLY A 162 -5.64 26.67 -13.72
CA GLY A 162 -5.57 26.68 -15.18
C GLY A 162 -4.39 25.93 -15.80
N VAL A 163 -3.40 25.51 -15.00
CA VAL A 163 -2.28 24.65 -15.43
C VAL A 163 -2.07 23.45 -14.50
N GLY A 164 -3.00 23.19 -13.57
CA GLY A 164 -2.91 22.15 -12.56
C GLY A 164 -2.87 20.73 -13.14
N GLU A 165 -3.60 20.48 -14.23
CA GLU A 165 -3.60 19.20 -14.94
C GLU A 165 -2.19 18.80 -15.42
N ASP A 166 -1.48 19.73 -16.07
CA ASP A 166 -0.10 19.52 -16.55
C ASP A 166 0.87 19.27 -15.38
N LEU A 167 0.75 20.07 -14.31
CA LEU A 167 1.56 19.89 -13.09
C LEU A 167 1.31 18.51 -12.45
N ALA A 168 0.05 18.10 -12.31
CA ALA A 168 -0.31 16.81 -11.71
C ALA A 168 0.22 15.63 -12.53
N ALA A 169 0.16 15.70 -13.86
CA ALA A 169 0.72 14.69 -14.74
C ALA A 169 2.25 14.57 -14.57
N GLN A 170 2.95 15.70 -14.52
CA GLN A 170 4.40 15.71 -14.33
C GLN A 170 4.80 15.18 -12.94
N VAL A 171 4.08 15.57 -11.89
CA VAL A 171 4.31 15.04 -10.53
C VAL A 171 4.03 13.55 -10.45
N HIS A 172 2.98 13.05 -11.11
CA HIS A 172 2.70 11.61 -11.18
C HIS A 172 3.84 10.85 -11.87
N LEU A 173 4.35 11.36 -12.99
CA LEU A 173 5.50 10.76 -13.68
C LEU A 173 6.76 10.74 -12.80
N ILE A 174 6.99 11.78 -11.99
CA ILE A 174 8.07 11.79 -11.00
C ILE A 174 7.87 10.66 -9.99
N ILE A 175 6.67 10.52 -9.40
CA ILE A 175 6.37 9.48 -8.41
C ILE A 175 6.62 8.07 -9.00
N ASP A 176 6.19 7.84 -10.25
CA ASP A 176 6.44 6.58 -10.94
C ASP A 176 7.93 6.32 -11.16
N GLY A 177 8.66 7.35 -11.59
CA GLY A 177 10.12 7.31 -11.75
C GLY A 177 10.84 7.02 -10.43
N MET A 178 10.44 7.68 -9.34
CA MET A 178 10.98 7.47 -8.00
C MET A 178 10.79 6.03 -7.54
N TYR A 179 9.59 5.47 -7.73
CA TYR A 179 9.31 4.09 -7.37
C TYR A 179 10.16 3.09 -8.16
N LEU A 180 10.34 3.30 -9.46
CA LEU A 180 11.17 2.43 -10.29
C LEU A 180 12.66 2.57 -9.96
N SER A 181 13.18 3.80 -9.93
CA SER A 181 14.59 4.08 -9.66
C SER A 181 14.99 3.65 -8.25
N GLY A 182 14.18 3.92 -7.23
CA GLY A 182 14.50 3.50 -5.85
C GLY A 182 14.63 1.99 -5.71
N GLY A 183 13.79 1.23 -6.42
CA GLY A 183 13.84 -0.24 -6.40
C GLY A 183 15.06 -0.85 -7.10
N LEU A 184 15.69 -0.12 -8.03
CA LEU A 184 16.78 -0.63 -8.88
C LEU A 184 18.15 -0.04 -8.56
N LEU A 185 18.19 1.24 -8.19
CA LEU A 185 19.42 2.02 -7.99
C LEU A 185 19.73 2.27 -6.51
N GLY A 186 18.81 1.90 -5.62
CA GLY A 186 19.00 1.99 -4.18
C GLY A 186 18.76 3.39 -3.61
N PRO A 187 18.99 3.56 -2.30
CA PRO A 187 18.55 4.74 -1.54
C PRO A 187 19.31 6.02 -1.87
N ASP A 188 20.58 5.91 -2.29
CA ASP A 188 21.41 7.05 -2.72
C ASP A 188 21.27 7.35 -4.22
N GLY A 189 20.33 6.66 -4.90
CA GLY A 189 20.08 6.80 -6.33
C GLY A 189 19.22 8.03 -6.68
N PRO A 190 18.85 8.18 -7.96
CA PRO A 190 18.09 9.34 -8.47
C PRO A 190 16.78 9.62 -7.74
N ALA A 191 16.16 8.62 -7.11
CA ALA A 191 14.90 8.75 -6.39
C ALA A 191 14.98 9.71 -5.18
N ALA A 192 16.18 9.96 -4.63
CA ALA A 192 16.42 10.91 -3.55
C ALA A 192 16.32 12.39 -3.96
N HIS A 193 16.09 12.67 -5.24
CA HIS A 193 15.92 14.03 -5.78
C HIS A 193 14.47 14.34 -6.20
N GLY A 194 13.53 13.45 -5.89
CA GLY A 194 12.16 13.53 -6.38
C GLY A 194 11.42 14.75 -5.84
N ARG A 195 11.56 15.03 -4.54
CA ARG A 195 10.93 16.19 -3.89
C ARG A 195 11.48 17.50 -4.45
N ASP A 196 12.80 17.63 -4.56
CA ASP A 196 13.44 18.83 -5.12
C ASP A 196 13.03 19.09 -6.58
N LEU A 197 12.87 18.02 -7.36
CA LEU A 197 12.39 18.13 -8.74
C LEU A 197 10.93 18.58 -8.78
N ALA A 198 10.06 18.01 -7.93
CA ALA A 198 8.67 18.43 -7.83
C ALA A 198 8.55 19.90 -7.41
N GLU A 199 9.37 20.37 -6.47
CA GLU A 199 9.39 21.79 -6.06
C GLU A 199 9.70 22.72 -7.23
N ARG A 200 10.71 22.41 -8.04
CA ARG A 200 11.03 23.21 -9.24
C ARG A 200 9.86 23.25 -10.23
N LEU A 201 9.16 22.13 -10.44
CA LEU A 201 8.00 22.09 -11.34
C LEU A 201 6.83 22.90 -10.80
N VAL A 202 6.59 22.86 -9.49
CA VAL A 202 5.58 23.68 -8.83
C VAL A 202 5.89 25.17 -9.04
N ASP A 203 7.12 25.60 -8.82
CA ASP A 203 7.51 27.00 -8.99
C ASP A 203 7.29 27.48 -10.45
N ILE A 204 7.64 26.63 -11.43
CA ILE A 204 7.38 26.88 -12.86
C ILE A 204 5.88 26.98 -13.14
N ALA A 205 5.07 26.06 -12.60
CA ALA A 205 3.63 26.03 -12.82
C ALA A 205 2.94 27.26 -12.22
N VAL A 206 3.32 27.67 -11.01
CA VAL A 206 2.80 28.88 -10.35
C VAL A 206 3.13 30.13 -11.18
N ALA A 207 4.37 30.25 -11.67
CA ALA A 207 4.76 31.36 -12.53
C ALA A 207 3.97 31.39 -13.85
N ARG A 208 3.70 30.23 -14.46
CA ARG A 208 2.87 30.11 -15.68
C ARG A 208 1.42 30.46 -15.42
N SER A 209 0.83 29.99 -14.32
CA SER A 209 -0.54 30.32 -13.91
C SER A 209 -0.71 31.83 -13.75
N ALA A 210 0.23 32.48 -13.04
CA ALA A 210 0.21 33.92 -12.83
C ALA A 210 0.40 34.75 -14.12
N ALA A 211 1.09 34.22 -15.13
CA ALA A 211 1.28 34.89 -16.43
C ALA A 211 0.09 34.68 -17.40
N GLY A 212 -0.74 33.67 -17.17
CA GLY A 212 -1.92 33.35 -17.98
C GLY A 212 -3.24 33.87 -17.40
N ALA A 213 -3.26 34.32 -16.15
CA ALA A 213 -4.38 34.99 -15.47
C ALA A 213 -4.42 36.49 -15.78
#